data_AF-A0A820FTM3-F1
#
_entry.id   AF-A0A820FTM3-F1
#
_cell.length_a   1.000
_cell.length_b   1.000
_cell.length_c   1.000
_cell.angle_alpha   90.00
_cell.angle_beta   90.00
_cell.angle_gamma   90.00
#
_symmetry.space_group_name_H-M   'P 1'
#
loop_
_entity.id
_entity.type
_entity.pdbx_description
1 polymer ?
#
loop_
_entity_poly.entity_id
_entity_poly.type
_entity_poly.pdbx_seq_one_letter_code
_entity_poly.pdbx_strand_id
1 'polypeptide(L)'
;MLTYTDDAYTLVSNHPLLIAGSQSKCPALVEHPYNICLRDQMYSRYGFLKVRLLSFLLYGCFLGLLTTIILLGKQPEYFFAKTDRNMTNDLDTCAIVSKNLTAANDPEALQTTSYKRVKYSYYTSLIILAVKNFIFIVALFPRIFRIASSLPEICALVLSFVYVYDWTDWQSPVIIRCPIQYQIGAMGLLVAWINLLGYVKRT
;
A
#
# COMPACT_ATOMS: atom_id res chain seq x y z
N MET A 1 -43.44 -7.75 27.99
CA MET A 1 -42.22 -6.94 27.97
C MET A 1 -41.44 -7.31 26.73
N LEU A 2 -41.21 -6.35 25.82
CA LEU A 2 -40.29 -6.55 24.70
C LEU A 2 -38.87 -6.42 25.26
N THR A 3 -38.17 -7.55 25.40
CA THR A 3 -36.74 -7.56 25.70
C THR A 3 -35.99 -7.13 24.45
N TYR A 4 -35.37 -5.95 24.51
CA TYR A 4 -34.41 -5.52 23.49
C TYR A 4 -33.20 -6.46 23.53
N THR A 5 -32.69 -6.82 22.36
CA THR A 5 -31.47 -7.63 22.25
C THR A 5 -30.25 -6.74 22.43
N ASP A 6 -29.30 -7.18 23.26
CA ASP A 6 -27.99 -6.53 23.42
C ASP A 6 -26.94 -7.08 22.44
N ASP A 7 -27.34 -8.02 21.57
CA ASP A 7 -26.44 -8.58 20.57
C ASP A 7 -26.10 -7.53 19.50
N ALA A 8 -24.84 -7.10 19.51
CA ALA A 8 -24.29 -6.12 18.58
C ALA A 8 -24.48 -6.54 17.11
N TYR A 9 -24.45 -7.83 16.80
CA TYR A 9 -24.67 -8.30 15.43
C TYR A 9 -26.11 -8.05 14.98
N THR A 10 -27.07 -8.35 15.86
CA THR A 10 -28.50 -8.13 15.61
C THR A 10 -28.86 -6.63 15.58
N LEU A 11 -28.21 -5.79 16.39
CA LEU A 11 -28.35 -4.34 16.32
C LEU A 11 -27.82 -3.76 14.98
N VAL A 12 -26.65 -4.22 14.53
CA VAL A 12 -26.06 -3.75 13.27
C VAL A 12 -26.86 -4.23 12.06
N SER A 13 -27.37 -5.47 12.07
CA SER A 13 -28.19 -6.01 10.98
C SER A 13 -29.51 -5.24 10.80
N ASN A 14 -30.05 -4.72 11.91
CA ASN A 14 -31.30 -3.98 11.92
C ASN A 14 -31.12 -2.47 11.69
N HIS A 15 -29.89 -2.00 11.42
CA HIS A 15 -29.64 -0.60 11.16
C HIS A 15 -30.37 -0.14 9.88
N PRO A 16 -31.13 0.97 9.88
CA PRO A 16 -31.94 1.41 8.75
C PRO A 16 -31.17 1.53 7.43
N LEU A 17 -29.94 2.06 7.47
CA LEU A 17 -29.05 2.16 6.31
C LEU A 17 -28.59 0.80 5.78
N LEU A 18 -28.41 -0.21 6.65
CA LEU A 18 -28.01 -1.55 6.24
C LEU A 18 -29.19 -2.28 5.57
N ILE A 19 -30.40 -2.12 6.12
CA ILE A 19 -31.63 -2.64 5.54
C ILE A 19 -31.89 -1.99 4.18
N ALA A 20 -31.84 -0.66 4.10
CA ALA A 20 -32.01 0.08 2.85
C ALA A 20 -30.93 -0.30 1.82
N GLY A 21 -29.67 -0.44 2.24
CA GLY A 21 -28.57 -0.87 1.37
C GLY A 21 -28.67 -2.34 0.90
N SER A 22 -29.31 -3.21 1.67
CA SER A 22 -29.56 -4.61 1.29
C SER A 22 -30.69 -4.75 0.25
N GLN A 23 -31.57 -3.77 0.17
CA GLN A 23 -32.71 -3.74 -0.75
C GLN A 23 -32.38 -2.95 -2.02
N SER A 24 -31.35 -3.38 -2.75
CA SER A 24 -30.86 -2.72 -3.98
C SER A 24 -31.92 -2.59 -5.09
N LYS A 25 -33.02 -3.34 -5.00
CA LYS A 25 -34.15 -3.33 -5.94
C LYS A 25 -35.16 -2.20 -5.68
N CYS A 26 -35.04 -1.49 -4.56
CA CYS A 26 -35.96 -0.41 -4.18
C CYS A 26 -35.19 0.91 -4.00
N PRO A 27 -34.79 1.57 -5.12
CA PRO A 27 -34.01 2.82 -5.06
C PRO A 27 -34.73 3.91 -4.26
N ALA A 28 -36.07 3.96 -4.32
CA ALA A 28 -36.90 4.88 -3.55
C ALA A 28 -36.70 4.79 -2.02
N LEU A 29 -36.31 3.62 -1.51
CA LEU A 29 -36.01 3.46 -0.08
C LEU A 29 -34.65 4.05 0.27
N VAL A 30 -33.65 3.89 -0.61
CA VAL A 30 -32.30 4.46 -0.43
C VAL A 30 -32.33 5.99 -0.58
N GLU A 31 -33.14 6.49 -1.50
CA GLU A 31 -33.32 7.92 -1.79
C GLU A 31 -34.32 8.61 -0.87
N HIS A 32 -34.90 7.88 0.10
CA HIS A 32 -35.81 8.49 1.05
C HIS A 32 -35.10 9.61 1.84
N PRO A 33 -35.71 10.79 2.03
CA PRO A 33 -35.05 11.96 2.65
C PRO A 33 -34.44 11.67 4.02
N TYR A 34 -35.08 10.79 4.80
CA TYR A 34 -34.54 10.32 6.08
C TYR A 34 -33.20 9.57 5.93
N ASN A 35 -33.10 8.64 4.96
CA ASN A 35 -31.89 7.86 4.73
C ASN A 35 -30.77 8.72 4.12
N ILE A 36 -31.13 9.70 3.28
CA ILE A 36 -30.18 10.71 2.79
C ILE A 36 -29.63 11.53 3.95
N CYS A 37 -30.50 12.13 4.77
CA CYS A 37 -30.09 12.96 5.90
C CYS A 37 -29.25 12.17 6.92
N LEU A 38 -29.66 10.94 7.25
CA LEU A 38 -28.93 10.06 8.16
C LEU A 38 -27.55 9.69 7.59
N ARG A 39 -27.46 9.40 6.29
CA ARG A 39 -26.19 9.13 5.60
C ARG A 39 -25.28 10.35 5.61
N ASP A 40 -25.81 11.52 5.29
CA ASP A 40 -25.04 12.76 5.24
C ASP A 40 -24.53 13.16 6.63
N GLN A 41 -25.35 12.98 7.67
CA GLN A 41 -24.95 13.21 9.05
C GLN A 41 -23.85 12.24 9.50
N MET A 42 -23.98 10.94 9.19
CA MET A 42 -22.94 9.95 9.50
C MET A 42 -21.66 10.19 8.70
N TYR A 43 -21.78 10.55 7.43
CA TYR A 43 -20.66 10.86 6.55
C TYR A 43 -19.91 12.11 7.01
N SER A 44 -20.63 13.19 7.35
CA SER A 44 -20.04 14.41 7.89
C SER A 44 -19.33 14.18 9.22
N ARG A 45 -19.94 13.40 10.12
CA ARG A 45 -19.43 13.21 11.49
C ARG A 45 -18.28 12.20 11.59
N TYR A 46 -18.31 11.13 10.78
CA TYR A 46 -17.35 10.03 10.88
C TYR A 46 -16.66 9.67 9.56
N GLY A 47 -17.35 9.78 8.42
CA GLY A 47 -16.90 9.25 7.13
C GLY A 47 -15.88 10.10 6.37
N PHE A 48 -16.18 11.38 6.15
CA PHE A 48 -15.45 12.21 5.19
C PHE A 48 -14.12 12.73 5.73
N LEU A 49 -14.14 13.43 6.86
CA LEU A 49 -12.98 14.18 7.30
C LEU A 49 -11.94 13.30 8.02
N LYS A 50 -12.39 12.28 8.76
CA LYS A 50 -11.50 11.49 9.62
C LYS A 50 -11.00 10.22 8.96
N VAL A 51 -11.88 9.36 8.47
CA VAL A 51 -11.44 8.04 7.97
C VAL A 51 -10.91 8.14 6.54
N ARG A 52 -11.63 8.86 5.68
CA ARG A 52 -11.30 8.95 4.27
C ARG A 52 -10.07 9.81 3.98
N LEU A 53 -10.05 11.06 4.46
CA LEU A 53 -8.92 11.96 4.24
C LEU A 53 -7.64 11.39 4.87
N LEU A 54 -7.71 10.85 6.09
CA LEU A 54 -6.56 10.21 6.73
C LEU A 54 -6.05 9.01 5.94
N SER A 55 -6.94 8.14 5.46
CA SER A 55 -6.54 6.98 4.64
C SER A 55 -5.89 7.42 3.33
N PHE A 56 -6.41 8.47 2.69
CA PHE A 56 -5.82 9.05 1.49
C PHE A 56 -4.44 9.66 1.77
N LEU A 57 -4.28 10.42 2.85
CA LEU A 57 -3.00 11.02 3.24
C LEU A 57 -1.97 9.96 3.62
N LEU A 58 -2.35 8.94 4.40
CA LEU A 58 -1.47 7.82 4.75
C LEU A 58 -0.99 7.08 3.50
N TYR A 59 -1.89 6.81 2.56
CA TYR A 59 -1.54 6.16 1.31
C TYR A 59 -0.68 7.06 0.41
N GLY A 60 -0.95 8.36 0.38
CA GLY A 60 -0.14 9.37 -0.31
C GLY A 60 1.27 9.48 0.26
N CYS A 61 1.43 9.44 1.58
CA CYS A 61 2.74 9.40 2.24
C CYS A 61 3.50 8.12 1.88
N PHE A 62 2.85 6.96 1.93
CA PHE A 62 3.45 5.70 1.49
C PHE A 62 3.93 5.76 0.04
N LEU A 63 3.07 6.26 -0.87
CA LEU A 63 3.38 6.36 -2.29
C LEU A 63 4.53 7.35 -2.54
N GLY A 64 4.51 8.50 -1.86
CA GLY A 64 5.58 9.51 -1.92
C GLY A 64 6.92 8.99 -1.40
N LEU A 65 6.92 8.19 -0.34
CA LEU A 65 8.13 7.53 0.16
C LEU A 65 8.65 6.48 -0.83
N LEU A 66 7.75 5.65 -1.38
CA LEU A 66 8.12 4.64 -2.38
C LEU A 66 8.74 5.28 -3.64
N THR A 67 8.13 6.34 -4.17
CA THR A 67 8.68 7.07 -5.32
C THR A 67 10.01 7.72 -4.98
N THR A 68 10.16 8.29 -3.78
CA THR A 68 11.42 8.87 -3.33
C THR A 68 12.53 7.82 -3.26
N ILE A 69 12.25 6.62 -2.74
CA ILE A 69 13.23 5.51 -2.70
C ILE A 69 13.64 5.11 -4.13
N ILE A 70 12.68 5.01 -5.05
CA ILE A 70 12.95 4.63 -6.45
C ILE A 70 13.78 5.71 -7.16
N LEU A 71 13.48 6.99 -6.93
CA LEU A 71 14.22 8.11 -7.54
C LEU A 71 15.63 8.28 -6.97
N LEU A 72 15.82 7.96 -5.68
CA LEU A 72 17.15 7.91 -5.07
C LEU A 72 17.96 6.70 -5.55
N GLY A 73 17.28 5.63 -5.95
CA GLY A 73 17.88 4.50 -6.63
C GLY A 73 18.23 4.83 -8.07
N LYS A 74 19.38 4.33 -8.55
CA LYS A 74 19.68 4.32 -9.99
C LYS A 74 19.21 3.00 -10.60
N GLN A 75 18.93 3.02 -11.90
CA GLN A 75 18.63 1.82 -12.68
C GLN A 75 19.79 0.83 -12.57
N PRO A 76 19.54 -0.49 -12.43
CA PRO A 76 20.61 -1.50 -12.32
C PRO A 76 21.61 -1.42 -13.46
N GLU A 77 21.14 -1.23 -14.70
CA GLU A 77 21.96 -1.13 -15.90
C GLU A 77 23.13 -0.14 -15.77
N TYR A 78 22.92 0.98 -15.07
CA TYR A 78 23.96 1.97 -14.79
C TYR A 78 25.17 1.37 -14.04
N PHE A 79 24.90 0.56 -13.02
CA PHE A 79 25.94 -0.06 -12.19
C PHE A 79 26.61 -1.25 -12.87
N PHE A 80 25.86 -1.99 -13.69
CA PHE A 80 26.41 -3.07 -14.52
C PHE A 80 27.37 -2.52 -15.58
N ALA A 81 26.99 -1.44 -16.26
CA ALA A 81 27.86 -0.73 -17.20
C ALA A 81 29.13 -0.18 -16.52
N LYS A 82 29.01 0.36 -15.31
CA LYS A 82 30.15 0.88 -14.53
C LYS A 82 31.16 -0.19 -14.12
N THR A 83 30.76 -1.46 -14.10
CA THR A 83 31.62 -2.59 -13.75
C THR A 83 32.04 -3.43 -14.96
N ASP A 84 31.78 -2.95 -16.18
CA ASP A 84 32.04 -3.65 -17.45
C ASP A 84 31.43 -5.06 -17.48
N ARG A 85 30.21 -5.21 -16.95
CA ARG A 85 29.46 -6.47 -16.92
C ARG A 85 28.13 -6.35 -17.64
N ASN A 86 27.76 -7.39 -18.38
CA ASN A 86 26.43 -7.47 -18.99
C ASN A 86 25.34 -7.67 -17.91
N MET A 87 24.22 -6.96 -18.07
CA MET A 87 23.07 -7.10 -17.18
C MET A 87 22.46 -8.49 -17.33
N THR A 88 22.40 -9.22 -16.22
CA THR A 88 21.78 -10.55 -16.12
C THR A 88 20.83 -10.58 -14.93
N ASN A 89 19.81 -11.45 -14.98
CA ASN A 89 18.85 -11.61 -13.88
C ASN A 89 19.39 -12.47 -12.73
N ASP A 90 20.61 -12.98 -12.86
CA ASP A 90 21.22 -13.90 -11.91
C ASP A 90 21.69 -13.17 -10.65
N LEU A 91 21.39 -13.75 -9.48
CA LEU A 91 21.81 -13.19 -8.20
C LEU A 91 23.33 -13.16 -8.05
N ASP A 92 24.03 -14.14 -8.62
CA ASP A 92 25.49 -14.26 -8.50
C ASP A 92 26.21 -13.10 -9.20
N THR A 93 25.78 -12.74 -10.42
CA THR A 93 26.33 -11.59 -11.13
C THR A 93 26.04 -10.30 -10.38
N CYS A 94 24.83 -10.15 -9.83
CA CYS A 94 24.44 -9.01 -9.00
C CYS A 94 25.34 -8.88 -7.75
N ALA A 95 25.67 -10.01 -7.11
CA ALA A 95 26.56 -10.04 -5.95
C ALA A 95 28.01 -9.64 -6.30
N ILE A 96 28.52 -10.08 -7.45
CA ILE A 96 29.86 -9.68 -7.93
C ILE A 96 29.92 -8.17 -8.16
N VAL A 97 28.93 -7.61 -8.86
CA VAL A 97 28.83 -6.16 -9.12
C VAL A 97 28.77 -5.38 -7.80
N SER A 98 27.92 -5.80 -6.87
CA SER A 98 27.81 -5.16 -5.55
C SER A 98 29.11 -5.21 -4.75
N LYS A 99 29.80 -6.35 -4.72
CA LYS A 99 31.09 -6.49 -4.03
C LYS A 99 32.17 -5.61 -4.65
N ASN A 100 32.22 -5.53 -5.98
CA ASN A 100 33.17 -4.66 -6.68
C ASN A 100 32.93 -3.17 -6.38
N LEU A 101 31.67 -2.73 -6.39
CA LEU A 101 31.30 -1.35 -6.06
C LEU A 101 31.60 -1.00 -4.59
N THR A 102 31.37 -1.96 -3.69
CA THR A 102 31.69 -1.80 -2.27
C THR A 102 33.20 -1.73 -2.05
N ALA A 103 33.98 -2.60 -2.71
CA ALA A 103 35.44 -2.60 -2.63
C ALA A 103 36.06 -1.33 -3.23
N ALA A 104 35.44 -0.78 -4.27
CA ALA A 104 35.84 0.49 -4.89
C ALA A 104 35.43 1.74 -4.08
N ASN A 105 34.68 1.58 -2.98
CA ASN A 105 34.11 2.67 -2.18
C ASN A 105 33.37 3.71 -3.05
N ASP A 106 32.59 3.24 -4.02
CA ASP A 106 31.88 4.13 -4.95
C ASP A 106 30.78 4.92 -4.22
N PRO A 107 30.89 6.26 -4.08
CA PRO A 107 29.96 7.07 -3.30
C PRO A 107 28.54 7.06 -3.87
N GLU A 108 28.38 6.74 -5.15
CA GLU A 108 27.06 6.67 -5.80
C GLU A 108 26.34 5.33 -5.58
N ALA A 109 27.10 4.27 -5.31
CA ALA A 109 26.55 2.94 -5.07
C ALA A 109 26.23 2.71 -3.59
N LEU A 110 26.92 3.41 -2.69
CA LEU A 110 26.79 3.24 -1.24
C LEU A 110 25.55 3.94 -0.67
N GLN A 111 24.91 3.31 0.31
CA GLN A 111 23.73 3.88 0.98
C GLN A 111 24.09 5.11 1.82
N THR A 112 23.56 6.26 1.41
CA THR A 112 23.66 7.50 2.18
C THR A 112 22.80 7.45 3.45
N THR A 113 23.16 8.24 4.47
CA THR A 113 22.37 8.38 5.70
C THR A 113 20.93 8.82 5.42
N SER A 114 20.75 9.69 4.42
CA SER A 114 19.42 10.13 3.98
C SER A 114 18.59 8.97 3.43
N TYR A 115 19.18 8.11 2.59
CA TYR A 115 18.50 6.93 2.06
C TYR A 115 18.05 5.99 3.19
N LYS A 116 18.91 5.74 4.18
CA LYS A 116 18.57 4.90 5.35
C LYS A 116 17.37 5.46 6.13
N ARG A 117 17.33 6.78 6.36
CA ARG A 117 16.19 7.44 7.02
C ARG A 117 14.89 7.29 6.24
N VAL A 118 14.93 7.52 4.93
CA VAL A 118 13.76 7.35 4.05
C VAL A 118 13.28 5.90 4.07
N LYS A 119 14.21 4.92 4.01
CA LYS A 119 13.91 3.49 4.08
C LYS A 119 13.21 3.10 5.39
N TYR A 120 13.68 3.61 6.54
CA TYR A 120 13.01 3.37 7.83
C TYR A 120 11.62 4.00 7.88
N SER A 121 11.46 5.25 7.43
CA SER A 121 10.14 5.90 7.32
C SER A 121 9.18 5.15 6.40
N TYR A 122 9.71 4.55 5.33
CA TYR A 122 8.92 3.70 4.45
C TYR A 122 8.44 2.43 5.18
N TYR A 123 9.31 1.72 5.91
CA TYR A 123 8.90 0.53 6.67
C TYR A 123 7.84 0.85 7.73
N THR A 124 7.95 1.98 8.42
CA THR A 124 6.91 2.38 9.39
C THR A 124 5.58 2.65 8.69
N SER A 125 5.58 3.33 7.53
CA SER A 125 4.37 3.54 6.72
C SER A 125 3.74 2.21 6.27
N LEU A 126 4.57 1.23 5.91
CA LEU A 126 4.13 -0.09 5.46
C LEU A 126 3.46 -0.87 6.59
N ILE A 127 4.05 -0.85 7.80
CA ILE A 127 3.46 -1.49 8.99
C ILE A 127 2.10 -0.88 9.30
N ILE A 128 1.97 0.46 9.28
CA ILE A 128 0.70 1.15 9.54
C ILE A 128 -0.36 0.70 8.53
N LEU A 129 -0.03 0.66 7.23
CA LEU A 129 -0.97 0.21 6.20
C LEU A 129 -1.29 -1.29 6.29
N ALA A 130 -0.32 -2.13 6.67
CA ALA A 130 -0.56 -3.55 6.89
C ALA A 130 -1.54 -3.77 8.05
N VAL A 131 -1.35 -3.08 9.18
CA VAL A 131 -2.29 -3.12 10.31
C VAL A 131 -3.66 -2.61 9.92
N LYS A 132 -3.75 -1.51 9.16
CA LYS A 132 -5.02 -0.99 8.61
C LYS A 132 -5.75 -2.06 7.80
N ASN A 133 -5.05 -2.71 6.87
CA ASN A 133 -5.63 -3.75 6.02
C ASN A 133 -6.03 -4.99 6.84
N PHE A 134 -5.25 -5.37 7.85
CA PHE A 134 -5.59 -6.46 8.76
C PHE A 134 -6.87 -6.19 9.55
N ILE A 135 -7.00 -5.00 10.15
CA ILE A 135 -8.23 -4.59 10.86
C ILE A 135 -9.43 -4.61 9.90
N PHE A 136 -9.24 -4.12 8.66
CA PHE A 136 -10.29 -4.14 7.64
C PHE A 136 -10.71 -5.57 7.26
N ILE A 137 -9.75 -6.51 7.19
CA ILE A 137 -10.01 -7.93 6.95
C ILE A 137 -10.82 -8.56 8.08
N VAL A 138 -10.42 -8.34 9.33
CA VAL A 138 -11.13 -8.89 10.49
C VAL A 138 -12.53 -8.28 10.62
N ALA A 139 -12.68 -6.97 10.43
CA ALA A 139 -13.96 -6.28 10.59
C ALA A 139 -15.00 -6.62 9.50
N LEU A 140 -14.54 -7.03 8.31
CA LEU A 140 -15.42 -7.32 7.16
C LEU A 140 -15.52 -8.80 6.82
N PHE A 141 -14.95 -9.69 7.64
CA PHE A 141 -15.10 -11.12 7.44
C PHE A 141 -16.57 -11.54 7.68
N PRO A 142 -17.21 -12.35 6.81
CA PRO A 142 -16.67 -13.04 5.62
C PRO A 142 -16.88 -12.29 4.28
N ARG A 143 -17.43 -11.07 4.29
CA ARG A 143 -17.76 -10.31 3.06
C ARG A 143 -16.55 -9.79 2.29
N ILE A 144 -15.35 -9.86 2.85
CA ILE A 144 -14.16 -9.26 2.24
C ILE A 144 -13.77 -9.85 0.88
N PHE A 145 -14.01 -11.15 0.65
CA PHE A 145 -13.74 -11.77 -0.66
C PHE A 145 -14.62 -11.22 -1.79
N ARG A 146 -15.69 -10.47 -1.46
CA ARG A 146 -16.51 -9.76 -2.46
C ARG A 146 -16.00 -8.34 -2.76
N ILE A 147 -15.08 -7.81 -1.96
CA ILE A 147 -14.57 -6.44 -2.10
C ILE A 147 -13.25 -6.51 -2.90
N ALA A 148 -13.36 -6.72 -4.22
CA ALA A 148 -12.20 -6.79 -5.12
C ALA A 148 -11.23 -5.59 -5.00
N SER A 149 -11.74 -4.46 -4.51
CA SER A 149 -10.97 -3.23 -4.33
C SER A 149 -9.93 -3.24 -3.19
N SER A 150 -9.87 -4.25 -2.31
CA SER A 150 -8.79 -4.37 -1.32
C SER A 150 -7.58 -5.18 -1.82
N LEU A 151 -7.77 -6.03 -2.83
CA LEU A 151 -6.69 -6.81 -3.46
C LEU A 151 -5.57 -5.96 -4.06
N PRO A 152 -5.83 -4.90 -4.87
CA PRO A 152 -4.75 -4.10 -5.46
C PRO A 152 -3.90 -3.40 -4.40
N GLU A 153 -4.49 -2.99 -3.27
CA GLU A 153 -3.75 -2.39 -2.16
C GLU A 153 -2.79 -3.40 -1.50
N ILE A 154 -3.27 -4.60 -1.20
CA ILE A 154 -2.43 -5.66 -0.62
C ILE A 154 -1.32 -6.05 -1.60
N CYS A 155 -1.63 -6.21 -2.88
CA CYS A 155 -0.63 -6.49 -3.92
C CYS A 155 0.43 -5.38 -4.00
N ALA A 156 0.01 -4.10 -3.99
CA ALA A 156 0.95 -2.98 -3.99
C ALA A 156 1.87 -3.00 -2.76
N LEU A 157 1.34 -3.28 -1.56
CA LEU A 157 2.12 -3.38 -0.33
C LEU A 157 3.14 -4.52 -0.38
N VAL A 158 2.74 -5.70 -0.86
CA VAL A 158 3.64 -6.86 -0.98
C VAL A 158 4.75 -6.61 -2.01
N LEU A 159 4.39 -6.16 -3.21
CA LEU A 159 5.37 -5.91 -4.28
C LEU A 159 6.37 -4.82 -3.89
N SER A 160 5.88 -3.74 -3.26
CA SER A 160 6.74 -2.66 -2.80
C SER A 160 7.63 -3.08 -1.61
N PHE A 161 7.14 -3.93 -0.70
CA PHE A 161 7.98 -4.54 0.34
C PHE A 161 9.14 -5.33 -0.27
N VAL A 162 8.86 -6.20 -1.24
CA VAL A 162 9.88 -7.04 -1.90
C VAL A 162 10.95 -6.19 -2.59
N TYR A 163 10.58 -5.04 -3.15
CA TYR A 163 11.53 -4.11 -3.77
C TYR A 163 12.48 -3.43 -2.77
N VAL A 164 11.98 -3.01 -1.60
CA VAL A 164 12.80 -2.26 -0.63
C VAL A 164 13.59 -3.19 0.30
N TYR A 165 13.10 -4.40 0.52
CA TYR A 165 13.74 -5.42 1.34
C TYR A 165 15.09 -5.86 0.76
N ASP A 166 16.14 -5.91 1.58
CA ASP A 166 17.43 -6.42 1.14
C ASP A 166 17.37 -7.95 1.20
N TRP A 167 17.49 -8.61 0.05
CA TRP A 167 17.34 -10.08 -0.02
C TRP A 167 18.54 -10.81 0.58
N THR A 168 19.70 -10.13 0.64
CA THR A 168 20.99 -10.70 0.99
C THR A 168 21.88 -9.66 1.68
N ASP A 169 22.86 -10.13 2.44
CA ASP A 169 23.73 -9.25 3.24
C ASP A 169 24.59 -8.30 2.40
N TRP A 170 25.06 -8.75 1.23
CA TRP A 170 25.87 -7.92 0.33
C TRP A 170 25.09 -6.75 -0.26
N GLN A 171 23.76 -6.78 -0.22
CA GLN A 171 22.91 -5.70 -0.67
C GLN A 171 22.75 -4.59 0.40
N SER A 172 22.95 -4.90 1.68
CA SER A 172 22.78 -3.94 2.78
C SER A 172 23.62 -2.65 2.65
N PRO A 173 24.90 -2.67 2.22
CA PRO A 173 25.69 -1.43 2.10
C PRO A 173 25.39 -0.63 0.83
N VAL A 174 24.72 -1.21 -0.17
CA VAL A 174 24.56 -0.61 -1.50
C VAL A 174 23.11 -0.25 -1.81
N ILE A 175 22.89 0.75 -2.65
CA ILE A 175 21.55 1.19 -3.11
C ILE A 175 21.04 0.33 -4.26
N ILE A 176 21.95 -0.36 -4.97
CA ILE A 176 21.61 -1.18 -6.14
C ILE A 176 20.59 -2.28 -5.80
N ARG A 177 19.60 -2.42 -6.69
CA ARG A 177 18.63 -3.53 -6.69
C ARG A 177 18.91 -4.43 -7.87
N CYS A 178 18.81 -5.75 -7.70
CA CYS A 178 19.00 -6.65 -8.82
C CYS A 178 17.88 -6.47 -9.86
N PRO A 179 18.12 -6.80 -11.13
CA PRO A 179 17.15 -6.58 -12.21
C PRO A 179 15.77 -7.18 -11.92
N ILE A 180 15.71 -8.40 -11.37
CA ILE A 180 14.43 -9.03 -11.01
C ILE A 180 13.69 -8.27 -9.90
N GLN A 181 14.42 -7.82 -8.88
CA GLN A 181 13.85 -7.04 -7.79
C GLN A 181 13.36 -5.67 -8.27
N TYR A 182 14.12 -5.05 -9.19
CA TYR A 182 13.75 -3.79 -9.83
C TYR A 182 12.46 -3.92 -10.66
N GLN A 183 12.30 -5.01 -11.42
CA GLN A 183 11.07 -5.29 -12.17
C GLN A 183 9.85 -5.47 -11.24
N ILE A 184 10.01 -6.22 -10.15
CA ILE A 184 8.96 -6.38 -9.13
C ILE A 184 8.57 -5.03 -8.53
N GLY A 185 9.56 -4.18 -8.23
CA GLY A 185 9.34 -2.82 -7.74
C GLY A 185 8.62 -1.91 -8.72
N ALA A 186 8.96 -1.97 -10.01
CA ALA A 186 8.28 -1.22 -11.06
C ALA A 186 6.80 -1.61 -11.17
N MET A 187 6.50 -2.92 -11.11
CA MET A 187 5.12 -3.40 -11.06
C MET A 187 4.41 -2.93 -9.78
N GLY A 188 5.07 -3.02 -8.63
CA GLY A 188 4.53 -2.55 -7.35
C GLY A 188 4.18 -1.06 -7.37
N LEU A 189 5.06 -0.23 -7.96
CA LEU A 189 4.84 1.20 -8.12
C LEU A 189 3.63 1.48 -9.03
N LEU A 190 3.52 0.80 -10.17
CA LEU A 190 2.41 0.95 -11.10
C LEU A 190 1.08 0.61 -10.42
N VAL A 191 1.00 -0.55 -9.77
CA VAL A 191 -0.21 -0.97 -9.03
C VAL A 191 -0.53 0.03 -7.91
N ALA A 192 0.47 0.56 -7.22
CA ALA A 192 0.27 1.53 -6.16
C ALA A 192 -0.34 2.85 -6.68
N TRP A 193 0.12 3.36 -7.82
CA TRP A 193 -0.45 4.55 -8.47
C TRP A 193 -1.87 4.30 -9.02
N ILE A 194 -2.12 3.15 -9.63
CA ILE A 194 -3.46 2.78 -10.08
C ILE A 194 -4.42 2.71 -8.89
N ASN A 195 -3.97 2.14 -7.77
CA ASN A 195 -4.79 2.05 -6.56
C ASN A 195 -5.09 3.43 -5.95
N LEU A 196 -4.20 4.43 -6.12
CA LEU A 196 -4.49 5.82 -5.72
C LEU A 196 -5.73 6.37 -6.43
N LEU A 197 -5.93 6.04 -7.72
CA LEU A 197 -7.14 6.45 -8.45
C LEU A 197 -8.41 5.86 -7.82
N GLY A 198 -8.32 4.69 -7.20
CA GLY A 198 -9.41 4.10 -6.41
C GLY A 198 -9.79 4.94 -5.19
N TYR A 199 -8.82 5.57 -4.53
CA TYR A 199 -9.08 6.50 -3.43
C TYR A 199 -9.72 7.81 -3.89
N VAL A 200 -9.37 8.27 -5.09
CA VAL A 200 -10.00 9.44 -5.72
C VAL A 200 -11.42 9.10 -6.16
N LYS A 201 -11.64 8.05 -6.95
CA LYS A 201 -12.96 7.67 -7.51
C LYS A 201 -14.03 7.37 -6.46
N ARG A 202 -13.65 6.92 -5.27
CA ARG A 202 -14.62 6.72 -4.18
C ARG A 202 -15.21 8.05 -3.66
N THR A 203 -14.90 9.22 -4.26
CA THR A 203 -15.46 10.56 -3.93
C THR A 203 -16.83 10.70 -4.54
#